data_AF-A0A3N2QXP0-F1
#
_entry.id   AF-A0A3N2QXP0-F1
#
_cell.length_a   1.000
_cell.length_b   1.000
_cell.length_c   1.000
_cell.angle_alpha   90.00
_cell.angle_beta   90.00
_cell.angle_gamma   90.00
#
_symmetry.space_group_name_H-M   'P 1'
#
loop_
_entity.id
_entity.type
_entity.pdbx_description
1 polymer ?
#
loop_
_entity_poly.entity_id
_entity_poly.type
_entity_poly.pdbx_seq_one_letter_code
_entity_poly.pdbx_strand_id
1 'polypeptide(L)'
;MWPDPDLRVASLVSNGQHPKSGRSRRASQDARAVELGLKMAGAASRVIHVGDGDREGGLDQYLGMGLQEITLLNADEQADAVPVLLEYLKGASFDIVLTGVHAEQGEASGMVPYLLAEQLGWPLVSHIADIRKVEGGRAEVLQALPRGQRRLLRVPLPFIATVDSAAADARQYAFGAARRGRLVDVITDAPVDQARQEWTCAPAKPRPKRLHVAKAKSAADRFKAATAKPQGQGGSVIREGTDQEKATAIMELLVSEGVVR
;
A
#
# COMPACT_ATOMS: atom_id res chain seq x y z
N MET A 1 13.56 -23.24 4.17
CA MET A 1 14.56 -23.16 3.08
C MET A 1 13.76 -23.14 1.80
N TRP A 2 13.86 -22.07 1.01
CA TRP A 2 13.18 -22.02 -0.29
C TRP A 2 13.81 -23.09 -1.19
N PRO A 3 13.02 -23.98 -1.77
CA PRO A 3 13.55 -25.19 -2.39
C PRO A 3 14.20 -24.93 -3.75
N ASP A 4 14.01 -23.74 -4.33
CA ASP A 4 14.55 -23.36 -5.64
C ASP A 4 15.53 -22.17 -5.51
N PRO A 5 16.84 -22.39 -5.66
CA PRO A 5 17.85 -21.34 -5.60
C PRO A 5 17.82 -20.41 -6.83
N ASP A 6 17.15 -20.81 -7.92
CA ASP A 6 17.08 -20.06 -9.17
C ASP A 6 15.83 -19.18 -9.28
N LEU A 7 14.99 -19.14 -8.24
CA LEU A 7 13.73 -18.40 -8.21
C LEU A 7 13.95 -16.89 -8.43
N ARG A 8 13.41 -16.36 -9.53
CA ARG A 8 13.57 -14.96 -9.94
C ARG A 8 12.42 -14.13 -9.42
N VAL A 9 12.63 -13.49 -8.29
CA VAL A 9 11.65 -12.61 -7.64
C VAL A 9 12.01 -11.14 -7.86
N ALA A 10 11.04 -10.36 -8.32
CA ALA A 10 11.14 -8.90 -8.41
C ALA A 10 10.10 -8.22 -7.51
N SER A 11 10.48 -7.10 -6.90
CA SER A 11 9.54 -6.18 -6.24
C SER A 11 9.51 -4.85 -6.98
N LEU A 12 8.33 -4.41 -7.40
CA LEU A 12 8.11 -3.09 -7.97
C LEU A 12 7.85 -2.12 -6.80
N VAL A 13 8.59 -1.01 -6.78
CA VAL A 13 8.53 -0.04 -5.68
C VAL A 13 8.32 1.38 -6.20
N SER A 14 7.56 2.17 -5.43
CA SER A 14 7.37 3.59 -5.66
C SER A 14 7.88 4.42 -4.47
N ASN A 15 8.00 5.72 -4.71
CA ASN A 15 8.21 6.70 -3.64
C ASN A 15 6.93 6.82 -2.80
N GLY A 16 7.08 6.78 -1.47
CA GLY A 16 5.98 6.87 -0.51
C GLY A 16 5.99 8.19 0.25
N GLN A 17 4.89 8.47 0.95
CA GLN A 17 4.74 9.70 1.73
C GLN A 17 4.14 9.39 3.10
N HIS A 18 4.65 10.06 4.14
CA HIS A 18 4.06 9.95 5.46
C HIS A 18 2.73 10.72 5.52
N PRO A 19 1.59 10.07 5.82
CA PRO A 19 0.26 10.66 5.65
C PRO A 19 0.00 11.88 6.54
N LYS A 20 0.73 12.02 7.67
CA LYS A 20 0.59 13.15 8.58
C LYS A 20 1.59 14.29 8.31
N SER A 21 2.81 13.97 7.89
CA SER A 21 3.92 14.95 7.87
C SER A 21 4.34 15.33 6.46
N GLY A 22 3.85 14.63 5.43
CA GLY A 22 4.22 14.87 4.04
C GLY A 22 5.66 14.45 3.70
N ARG A 23 6.43 13.93 4.66
CA ARG A 23 7.83 13.54 4.42
C ARG A 23 7.91 12.32 3.50
N SER A 24 8.81 12.39 2.53
CA SER A 24 9.16 11.27 1.66
C SER A 24 9.69 10.08 2.45
N ARG A 25 9.28 8.89 2.05
CA ARG A 25 9.67 7.61 2.67
C ARG A 25 9.47 6.46 1.68
N ARG A 26 9.94 5.26 2.04
CA ARG A 26 9.47 4.06 1.33
C ARG A 26 7.96 3.89 1.53
N ALA A 27 7.26 3.51 0.46
CA ALA A 27 5.86 3.15 0.54
C ALA A 27 5.69 1.93 1.44
N SER A 28 4.65 1.94 2.26
CA SER A 28 4.48 0.97 3.35
C SER A 28 4.27 -0.46 2.82
N GLN A 29 3.44 -0.64 1.80
CA GLN A 29 3.13 -1.95 1.24
C GLN A 29 4.22 -2.45 0.29
N ASP A 30 4.82 -1.56 -0.49
CA ASP A 30 5.99 -1.88 -1.32
C ASP A 30 7.16 -2.37 -0.47
N ALA A 31 7.39 -1.77 0.70
CA ALA A 31 8.41 -2.25 1.62
C ALA A 31 8.11 -3.67 2.14
N ARG A 32 6.83 -4.05 2.30
CA ARG A 32 6.45 -5.43 2.63
C ARG A 32 6.66 -6.37 1.44
N ALA A 33 6.44 -5.89 0.21
CA ALA A 33 6.76 -6.64 -1.00
C ALA A 33 8.27 -6.93 -1.09
N VAL A 34 9.11 -5.94 -0.83
CA VAL A 34 10.57 -6.13 -0.76
C VAL A 34 10.95 -7.11 0.35
N GLU A 35 10.35 -7.02 1.53
CA GLU A 35 10.61 -7.98 2.61
C GLU A 35 10.27 -9.42 2.21
N LEU A 36 9.13 -9.61 1.54
CA LEU A 36 8.72 -10.91 1.04
C LEU A 36 9.69 -11.41 -0.05
N GLY A 37 10.11 -10.55 -0.98
CA GLY A 37 11.13 -10.88 -1.97
C GLY A 37 12.47 -11.28 -1.34
N LEU A 38 12.94 -10.52 -0.34
CA LEU A 38 14.15 -10.82 0.42
C LEU A 38 14.04 -12.13 1.21
N LYS A 39 12.87 -12.42 1.79
CA LYS A 39 12.61 -13.70 2.46
C LYS A 39 12.79 -14.86 1.47
N MET A 40 12.35 -14.69 0.22
CA MET A 40 12.33 -15.70 -0.84
C MET A 40 13.68 -15.93 -1.51
N ALA A 41 14.25 -14.86 -2.05
CA ALA A 41 15.41 -14.91 -2.93
C ALA A 41 16.67 -14.30 -2.28
N GLY A 42 16.57 -13.77 -1.05
CA GLY A 42 17.71 -13.14 -0.37
C GLY A 42 18.32 -12.03 -1.22
N ALA A 43 19.64 -12.08 -1.42
CA ALA A 43 20.37 -11.11 -2.23
C ALA A 43 20.05 -11.18 -3.73
N ALA A 44 19.43 -12.26 -4.22
CA ALA A 44 19.01 -12.38 -5.62
C ALA A 44 17.67 -11.68 -5.90
N SER A 45 16.93 -11.26 -4.87
CA SER A 45 15.71 -10.48 -5.03
C SER A 45 16.00 -9.17 -5.75
N ARG A 46 15.29 -8.93 -6.86
CA ARG A 46 15.39 -7.69 -7.64
C ARG A 46 14.39 -6.66 -7.13
N VAL A 47 14.77 -5.40 -7.18
CA VAL A 47 13.89 -4.27 -6.86
C VAL A 47 13.95 -3.28 -8.01
N ILE A 48 12.78 -2.90 -8.50
CA ILE A 48 12.62 -2.11 -9.72
C ILE A 48 11.80 -0.87 -9.39
N HIS A 49 12.27 0.29 -9.82
CA HIS A 49 11.59 1.57 -9.68
C HIS A 49 11.48 2.25 -11.06
N VAL A 50 10.36 2.92 -11.30
CA VAL A 50 10.18 3.82 -12.46
C VAL A 50 10.03 5.24 -11.95
N GLY A 51 10.85 6.15 -12.48
CA GLY A 51 10.83 7.56 -12.12
C GLY A 51 12.21 8.17 -12.09
N ASP A 52 12.30 9.33 -11.43
CA ASP A 52 13.57 9.97 -11.16
C ASP A 52 14.33 9.23 -10.06
N GLY A 53 15.65 9.10 -10.23
CA GLY A 53 16.52 8.39 -9.29
C GLY A 53 16.74 9.13 -7.96
N ASP A 54 15.77 9.93 -7.50
CA ASP A 54 15.92 10.71 -6.28
C ASP A 54 16.02 9.80 -5.05
N ARG A 55 17.23 9.72 -4.51
CA ARG A 55 17.54 8.92 -3.32
C ARG A 55 16.81 9.45 -2.08
N GLU A 56 16.57 10.76 -2.00
CA GLU A 56 15.86 11.40 -0.89
C GLU A 56 14.33 11.20 -0.97
N GLY A 57 13.81 10.87 -2.15
CA GLY A 57 12.42 10.51 -2.42
C GLY A 57 11.92 9.24 -1.72
N GLY A 58 12.82 8.47 -1.10
CA GLY A 58 12.49 7.27 -0.33
C GLY A 58 13.24 6.02 -0.77
N LEU A 59 13.89 6.06 -1.94
CA LEU A 59 14.65 4.94 -2.50
C LEU A 59 15.77 4.44 -1.59
N ASP A 60 16.43 5.36 -0.87
CA ASP A 60 17.45 5.00 0.13
C ASP A 60 16.89 4.11 1.24
N GLN A 61 15.61 4.25 1.57
CA GLN A 61 14.98 3.45 2.62
C GLN A 61 14.73 2.01 2.18
N TYR A 62 14.53 1.76 0.88
CA TYR A 62 14.54 0.41 0.32
C TYR A 62 15.96 -0.16 0.31
N LEU A 63 16.96 0.59 -0.16
CA LEU A 63 18.37 0.16 -0.13
C LEU A 63 18.82 -0.19 1.31
N GLY A 64 18.36 0.59 2.29
CA GLY A 64 18.60 0.34 3.71
C GLY A 64 18.00 -0.96 4.27
N MET A 65 17.19 -1.68 3.50
CA MET A 65 16.73 -3.04 3.83
C MET A 65 17.81 -4.11 3.55
N GLY A 66 18.99 -3.70 3.07
CA GLY A 66 20.07 -4.62 2.71
C GLY A 66 20.06 -5.04 1.25
N LEU A 67 19.40 -4.27 0.39
CA LEU A 67 19.50 -4.41 -1.06
C LEU A 67 20.85 -3.86 -1.54
N GLN A 68 21.46 -4.52 -2.52
CA GLN A 68 22.69 -4.05 -3.13
C GLN A 68 22.41 -2.98 -4.20
N GLU A 69 21.31 -3.14 -4.91
CA GLU A 69 20.91 -2.26 -6.00
C GLU A 69 19.40 -2.17 -6.15
N ILE A 70 18.96 -1.05 -6.74
CA ILE A 70 17.62 -0.88 -7.31
C ILE A 70 17.82 -0.64 -8.81
N THR A 71 17.12 -1.40 -9.64
CA THR A 71 17.00 -1.12 -11.06
C THR A 71 16.12 0.11 -11.24
N LEU A 72 16.71 1.17 -11.78
CA LEU A 72 16.03 2.44 -12.04
C LEU A 72 15.69 2.50 -13.53
N LEU A 73 14.41 2.33 -13.85
CA LEU A 73 13.89 2.61 -15.19
C LEU A 73 13.66 4.12 -15.24
N ASN A 74 14.64 4.83 -15.79
CA ASN A 74 14.69 6.27 -15.69
C ASN A 74 13.60 6.88 -16.57
N ALA A 75 12.66 7.57 -15.92
CA ALA A 75 11.48 8.12 -16.55
C ALA A 75 11.16 9.49 -15.96
N ASP A 76 10.66 10.40 -16.80
CA ASP A 76 10.19 11.71 -16.36
C ASP A 76 9.02 11.57 -15.37
N GLU A 77 8.84 12.55 -14.48
CA GLU A 77 7.74 12.53 -13.51
C GLU A 77 6.38 12.41 -14.20
N GLN A 78 6.21 12.91 -15.43
CA GLN A 78 4.96 12.85 -16.20
C GLN A 78 4.78 11.57 -17.01
N ALA A 79 5.73 10.63 -16.95
CA ALA A 79 5.63 9.39 -17.71
C ALA A 79 4.63 8.39 -17.09
N ASP A 80 4.02 7.57 -17.96
CA ASP A 80 3.28 6.38 -17.54
C ASP A 80 4.25 5.24 -17.22
N ALA A 81 4.19 4.74 -15.99
CA ALA A 81 5.04 3.65 -15.54
C ALA A 81 4.65 2.28 -16.13
N VAL A 82 3.39 2.08 -16.53
CA VAL A 82 2.90 0.78 -17.03
C VAL A 82 3.63 0.31 -18.29
N PRO A 83 3.72 1.10 -19.39
CA PRO A 83 4.43 0.66 -20.60
C PRO A 83 5.92 0.41 -20.35
N VAL A 84 6.55 1.23 -19.51
CA VAL A 84 7.97 1.09 -19.12
C VAL A 84 8.21 -0.22 -18.38
N LEU A 85 7.38 -0.51 -17.36
CA LEU A 85 7.44 -1.76 -16.60
C LEU A 85 7.15 -2.97 -17.50
N LEU A 86 6.18 -2.86 -18.40
CA LEU A 86 5.82 -3.94 -19.31
C LEU A 86 6.97 -4.32 -20.23
N GLU A 87 7.63 -3.34 -20.85
CA GLU A 87 8.78 -3.57 -21.72
C GLU A 87 9.91 -4.26 -20.94
N TYR A 88 10.23 -3.74 -19.75
CA TYR A 88 11.26 -4.32 -18.90
C TYR A 88 10.95 -5.75 -18.47
N LEU A 89 9.71 -6.02 -18.03
CA LEU A 89 9.26 -7.34 -17.59
C LEU A 89 9.15 -8.36 -18.74
N LYS A 90 8.98 -7.92 -20.00
CA LYS A 90 9.05 -8.79 -21.18
C LYS A 90 10.48 -9.15 -21.57
N GLY A 91 11.42 -8.22 -21.39
CA GLY A 91 12.84 -8.43 -21.68
C GLY A 91 13.59 -9.24 -20.62
N ALA A 92 13.10 -9.23 -19.38
CA ALA A 92 13.63 -10.00 -18.27
C ALA A 92 12.77 -11.24 -17.97
N SER A 93 13.36 -12.24 -17.31
CA SER A 93 12.63 -13.43 -16.86
C SER A 93 12.45 -13.37 -15.36
N PHE A 94 11.19 -13.29 -14.92
CA PHE A 94 10.78 -13.32 -13.52
C PHE A 94 9.73 -14.41 -13.32
N ASP A 95 9.81 -15.10 -12.20
CA ASP A 95 8.81 -16.09 -11.78
C ASP A 95 7.71 -15.41 -10.95
N ILE A 96 8.09 -14.41 -10.16
CA ILE A 96 7.19 -13.74 -9.23
C ILE A 96 7.49 -12.25 -9.23
N VAL A 97 6.46 -11.44 -9.51
CA VAL A 97 6.53 -9.99 -9.39
C VAL A 97 5.62 -9.55 -8.24
N LEU A 98 6.21 -8.86 -7.26
CA LEU A 98 5.53 -8.37 -6.06
C LEU A 98 5.36 -6.85 -6.13
N THR A 99 4.21 -6.34 -5.72
CA THR A 99 3.93 -4.90 -5.65
C THR A 99 3.19 -4.58 -4.36
N GLY A 100 3.15 -3.32 -3.93
CA GLY A 100 2.08 -2.87 -3.03
C GLY A 100 0.71 -2.91 -3.69
N VAL A 101 -0.35 -2.64 -2.92
CA VAL A 101 -1.72 -2.58 -3.47
C VAL A 101 -1.92 -1.33 -4.32
N HIS A 102 -1.35 -0.20 -3.90
CA HIS A 102 -1.38 1.07 -4.63
C HIS A 102 -0.17 1.92 -4.20
N ALA A 103 0.25 2.83 -5.08
CA ALA A 103 1.24 3.84 -4.74
C ALA A 103 0.66 4.85 -3.73
N GLU A 104 1.51 5.41 -2.88
CA GLU A 104 1.08 6.45 -1.92
C GLU A 104 1.13 7.87 -2.52
N GLN A 105 1.64 8.00 -3.76
CA GLN A 105 1.81 9.24 -4.51
C GLN A 105 1.42 9.03 -5.99
N GLY A 106 1.37 10.12 -6.76
CA GLY A 106 0.95 10.09 -8.16
C GLY A 106 -0.55 9.83 -8.31
N GLU A 107 -0.94 9.03 -9.30
CA GLU A 107 -2.34 8.63 -9.50
C GLU A 107 -2.88 7.80 -8.31
N ALA A 108 -2.04 6.97 -7.69
CA ALA A 108 -2.42 6.07 -6.61
C ALA A 108 -3.66 5.17 -6.93
N SER A 109 -3.92 4.88 -8.22
CA SER A 109 -5.08 4.11 -8.68
C SER A 109 -5.11 2.67 -8.20
N GLY A 110 -3.92 2.09 -7.94
CA GLY A 110 -3.76 0.66 -7.67
C GLY A 110 -3.94 -0.22 -8.92
N MET A 111 -3.97 0.37 -10.11
CA MET A 111 -4.25 -0.36 -11.36
C MET A 111 -3.00 -0.97 -12.01
N VAL A 112 -1.80 -0.44 -11.76
CA VAL A 112 -0.53 -0.92 -12.31
C VAL A 112 -0.39 -2.45 -12.29
N PRO A 113 -0.53 -3.17 -11.15
CA PRO A 113 -0.37 -4.62 -11.15
C PRO A 113 -1.42 -5.36 -12.00
N TYR A 114 -2.63 -4.83 -12.11
CA TYR A 114 -3.71 -5.42 -12.92
C TYR A 114 -3.44 -5.24 -14.41
N LEU A 115 -3.04 -4.02 -14.82
CA LEU A 115 -2.70 -3.70 -16.20
C LEU A 115 -1.48 -4.50 -16.69
N LEU A 116 -0.47 -4.66 -15.83
CA LEU A 116 0.69 -5.50 -16.15
C LEU A 116 0.30 -6.98 -16.30
N ALA A 117 -0.52 -7.51 -15.38
CA ALA A 117 -0.94 -8.91 -15.44
C ALA A 117 -1.75 -9.19 -16.71
N GLU A 118 -2.67 -8.30 -17.07
CA GLU A 118 -3.47 -8.39 -18.30
C GLU A 118 -2.57 -8.38 -19.54
N GLN A 119 -1.64 -7.43 -19.64
CA GLN A 119 -0.78 -7.27 -20.83
C GLN A 119 0.32 -8.33 -20.95
N LEU A 120 0.77 -8.92 -19.85
CA LEU A 120 1.70 -10.06 -19.83
C LEU A 120 0.99 -11.41 -19.98
N GLY A 121 -0.34 -11.46 -19.77
CA GLY A 121 -1.10 -12.70 -19.70
C GLY A 121 -0.77 -13.54 -18.47
N TRP A 122 -0.32 -12.91 -17.39
CA TRP A 122 0.10 -13.59 -16.15
C TRP A 122 -1.06 -13.63 -15.14
N PRO A 123 -1.20 -14.69 -14.35
CA PRO A 123 -2.08 -14.69 -13.19
C PRO A 123 -1.75 -13.55 -12.23
N LEU A 124 -2.79 -12.94 -11.65
CA LEU A 124 -2.67 -11.96 -10.58
C LEU A 124 -3.30 -12.50 -9.29
N VAL A 125 -2.58 -12.38 -8.17
CA VAL A 125 -3.13 -12.62 -6.83
C VAL A 125 -3.12 -11.32 -6.04
N SER A 126 -4.30 -10.78 -5.76
CA SER A 126 -4.41 -9.55 -4.98
C SER A 126 -4.37 -9.81 -3.47
N HIS A 127 -3.85 -8.85 -2.72
CA HIS A 127 -3.86 -8.81 -1.25
C HIS A 127 -3.26 -10.05 -0.58
N ILE A 128 -2.03 -10.39 -0.95
CA ILE A 128 -1.31 -11.51 -0.33
C ILE A 128 -0.72 -11.11 1.02
N ALA A 129 -0.80 -12.01 2.00
CA ALA A 129 -0.15 -11.88 3.30
C ALA A 129 1.19 -12.62 3.35
N ASP A 130 1.34 -13.73 2.61
CA ASP A 130 2.58 -14.51 2.57
C ASP A 130 2.64 -15.41 1.35
N ILE A 131 3.83 -15.86 0.99
CA ILE A 131 4.06 -17.00 0.10
C ILE A 131 4.74 -18.07 0.95
N ARG A 132 4.15 -19.27 1.00
CA ARG A 132 4.63 -20.32 1.92
C ARG A 132 5.66 -21.24 1.29
N LYS A 133 5.43 -21.60 0.03
CA LYS A 133 6.25 -22.55 -0.72
C LYS A 133 6.14 -22.25 -2.20
N VAL A 134 7.21 -22.49 -2.93
CA VAL A 134 7.25 -22.56 -4.39
C VAL A 134 7.85 -23.90 -4.76
N GLU A 135 7.17 -24.72 -5.56
CA GLU A 135 7.63 -26.05 -5.98
C GLU A 135 6.88 -26.49 -7.24
N GLY A 136 7.57 -27.17 -8.15
CA GLY A 136 6.95 -27.74 -9.35
C GLY A 136 6.25 -26.71 -10.24
N GLY A 137 6.82 -25.51 -10.37
CA GLY A 137 6.25 -24.43 -11.17
C GLY A 137 4.99 -23.79 -10.57
N ARG A 138 4.72 -24.00 -9.27
CA ARG A 138 3.57 -23.42 -8.57
C ARG A 138 3.96 -22.83 -7.22
N ALA A 139 3.26 -21.77 -6.83
CA ALA A 139 3.37 -21.14 -5.53
C ALA A 139 2.13 -21.42 -4.66
N GLU A 140 2.36 -21.68 -3.37
CA GLU A 140 1.32 -21.67 -2.33
C GLU A 140 1.25 -20.29 -1.69
N VAL A 141 0.22 -19.53 -2.06
CA VAL A 141 0.05 -18.11 -1.74
C VAL A 141 -1.06 -17.95 -0.69
N LEU A 142 -0.76 -17.25 0.39
CA LEU A 142 -1.71 -16.95 1.46
C LEU A 142 -2.33 -15.58 1.21
N GLN A 143 -3.57 -15.55 0.74
CA GLN A 143 -4.34 -14.34 0.49
C GLN A 143 -5.03 -13.85 1.78
N ALA A 144 -4.90 -12.55 2.07
CA ALA A 144 -5.67 -11.86 3.09
C ALA A 144 -7.07 -11.53 2.55
N LEU A 145 -8.10 -11.80 3.34
CA LEU A 145 -9.48 -11.48 3.05
C LEU A 145 -10.03 -10.53 4.13
N PRO A 146 -11.13 -9.82 3.84
CA PRO A 146 -11.79 -8.98 4.84
C PRO A 146 -12.11 -9.76 6.12
N ARG A 147 -12.11 -9.03 7.25
CA ARG A 147 -12.37 -9.58 8.59
C ARG A 147 -11.29 -10.56 9.09
N GLY A 148 -10.05 -10.37 8.65
CA GLY A 148 -8.89 -11.16 9.12
C GLY A 148 -8.87 -12.61 8.60
N GLN A 149 -9.75 -12.96 7.68
CA GLN A 149 -9.78 -14.27 7.06
C GLN A 149 -8.57 -14.47 6.16
N ARG A 150 -8.15 -15.73 5.97
CA ARG A 150 -7.05 -16.08 5.08
C ARG A 150 -7.43 -17.23 4.17
N ARG A 151 -7.03 -17.16 2.91
CA ARG A 151 -7.25 -18.20 1.90
C ARG A 151 -5.92 -18.68 1.36
N LEU A 152 -5.68 -19.98 1.36
CA LEU A 152 -4.52 -20.57 0.70
C LEU A 152 -4.87 -20.85 -0.76
N LEU A 153 -4.04 -20.37 -1.69
CA LEU A 153 -4.18 -20.51 -3.13
C LEU A 153 -2.97 -21.24 -3.72
N ARG A 154 -3.17 -21.99 -4.80
CA ARG A 154 -2.10 -22.56 -5.62
C ARG A 154 -2.09 -21.89 -6.98
N VAL A 155 -0.97 -21.27 -7.33
CA VAL A 155 -0.87 -20.37 -8.48
C VAL A 155 0.31 -20.79 -9.35
N PRO A 156 0.16 -20.94 -10.68
CA PRO A 156 1.28 -21.26 -11.55
C PRO A 156 2.24 -20.07 -11.69
N LEU A 157 3.52 -20.37 -11.89
CA LEU A 157 4.53 -19.39 -12.28
C LEU A 157 4.48 -19.16 -13.81
N PRO A 158 4.81 -17.96 -14.32
CA PRO A 158 5.04 -16.74 -13.55
C PRO A 158 3.72 -16.08 -13.09
N PHE A 159 3.73 -15.29 -12.02
CA PHE A 159 2.56 -14.52 -11.59
C PHE A 159 2.92 -13.17 -10.97
N ILE A 160 1.94 -12.26 -10.92
CA ILE A 160 2.03 -10.99 -10.20
C ILE A 160 1.21 -11.08 -8.92
N ALA A 161 1.69 -10.48 -7.83
CA ALA A 161 0.91 -10.36 -6.60
C ALA A 161 1.03 -9.00 -5.93
N THR A 162 -0.10 -8.53 -5.39
CA THR A 162 -0.13 -7.31 -4.57
C THR A 162 -0.08 -7.67 -3.09
N VAL A 163 0.79 -7.02 -2.32
CA VAL A 163 1.06 -7.36 -0.92
C VAL A 163 0.21 -6.52 0.01
N ASP A 164 -0.55 -7.20 0.87
CA ASP A 164 -1.46 -6.55 1.82
C ASP A 164 -0.72 -5.98 3.04
N SER A 165 -1.37 -5.03 3.72
CA SER A 165 -0.96 -4.56 5.05
C SER A 165 -0.83 -5.67 6.10
N ALA A 166 -1.54 -6.79 5.93
CA ALA A 166 -1.48 -7.96 6.81
C ALA A 166 -0.25 -8.86 6.60
N ALA A 167 0.59 -8.59 5.59
CA ALA A 167 1.86 -9.28 5.42
C ALA A 167 2.86 -8.92 6.53
N ALA A 168 4.02 -9.58 6.59
CA ALA A 168 5.06 -9.25 7.57
C ALA A 168 5.53 -7.79 7.43
N ASP A 169 5.81 -7.13 8.55
CA ASP A 169 6.38 -5.78 8.53
C ASP A 169 7.76 -5.80 7.87
N ALA A 170 8.03 -4.76 7.07
CA ALA A 170 9.34 -4.58 6.46
C ALA A 170 10.43 -4.41 7.53
N ARG A 171 11.58 -5.06 7.34
CA ARG A 171 12.73 -4.90 8.24
C ARG A 171 13.17 -3.44 8.40
N GLN A 172 13.91 -3.21 9.49
CA GLN A 172 14.42 -1.89 9.84
C GLN A 172 15.37 -1.34 8.78
N TYR A 173 15.45 -0.01 8.75
CA TYR A 173 16.37 0.73 7.89
C TYR A 173 17.79 0.75 8.49
N ALA A 174 18.78 0.33 7.69
CA ALA A 174 20.19 0.45 8.03
C ALA A 174 20.86 1.51 7.15
N PHE A 175 21.29 2.63 7.76
CA PHE A 175 21.91 3.76 7.06
C PHE A 175 23.15 3.35 6.25
N GLY A 176 24.04 2.54 6.83
CA GLY A 176 25.24 2.08 6.14
C GLY A 176 24.93 1.21 4.91
N ALA A 177 23.88 0.38 4.97
CA ALA A 177 23.44 -0.41 3.83
C ALA A 177 22.87 0.49 2.73
N ALA A 178 22.04 1.47 3.11
CA ALA A 178 21.47 2.44 2.19
C ALA A 178 22.55 3.18 1.40
N ARG A 179 23.59 3.69 2.08
CA ARG A 179 24.68 4.44 1.44
C ARG A 179 25.54 3.62 0.48
N ARG A 180 25.68 2.32 0.73
CA ARG A 180 26.41 1.40 -0.18
C ARG A 180 25.56 0.95 -1.36
N GLY A 181 24.24 0.94 -1.19
CA GLY A 181 23.30 0.59 -2.25
C GLY A 181 23.42 1.52 -3.45
N ARG A 182 23.23 0.97 -4.65
CA ARG A 182 23.33 1.70 -5.92
C ARG A 182 21.99 1.76 -6.64
N LEU A 183 21.76 2.84 -7.37
CA LEU A 183 20.73 2.87 -8.41
C LEU A 183 21.42 2.48 -9.72
N VAL A 184 20.82 1.55 -10.46
CA VAL A 184 21.35 1.09 -11.76
C VAL A 184 20.38 1.56 -12.82
N ASP A 185 20.76 2.63 -13.50
CA ASP A 185 19.97 3.21 -14.59
C ASP A 185 19.83 2.22 -15.76
N VAL A 186 18.59 2.10 -16.24
CA VAL A 186 18.23 1.42 -17.47
C VAL A 186 17.56 2.47 -18.36
N ILE A 187 18.06 2.60 -19.58
CA ILE A 187 17.47 3.48 -20.59
C ILE A 187 16.13 2.87 -21.01
N THR A 188 15.06 3.65 -20.89
CA THR A 188 13.71 3.23 -21.25
C THR A 188 13.00 4.31 -22.04
N ASP A 189 12.17 3.91 -23.00
CA ASP A 189 11.22 4.84 -23.61
C ASP A 189 10.02 5.00 -22.67
N ALA A 190 9.83 6.22 -22.17
CA ALA A 190 8.87 6.53 -21.13
C ALA A 190 7.80 7.47 -21.71
N PRO A 191 6.70 6.94 -22.27
CA PRO A 191 5.68 7.77 -22.88
C PRO A 191 5.01 8.63 -21.83
N VAL A 192 4.70 9.87 -22.22
CA VAL A 192 4.04 10.85 -21.36
C VAL A 192 2.57 10.45 -21.16
N ASP A 193 2.11 10.51 -19.92
CA ASP A 193 0.71 10.31 -19.58
C ASP A 193 -0.09 11.57 -19.93
N GLN A 194 -0.81 11.52 -21.05
CA GLN A 194 -1.64 12.62 -21.54
C GLN A 194 -2.80 12.94 -20.58
N ALA A 195 -3.40 11.92 -19.95
CA ALA A 195 -4.51 12.14 -19.04
C ALA A 195 -4.05 12.88 -17.78
N ARG A 196 -2.87 12.51 -17.26
CA ARG A 196 -2.28 13.18 -16.10
C ARG A 196 -1.96 14.65 -16.34
N GLN A 197 -1.60 15.06 -17.56
CA GLN A 197 -1.36 16.46 -17.88
C GLN A 197 -2.58 17.36 -17.68
N GLU A 198 -3.79 16.79 -17.79
CA GLU A 198 -5.05 17.52 -17.58
C GLU A 198 -5.40 17.66 -16.08
N TRP A 199 -4.68 16.99 -15.18
CA TRP A 199 -5.02 16.95 -13.77
C TRP A 199 -4.47 18.15 -13.00
N THR A 200 -5.26 18.59 -12.01
CA THR A 200 -4.82 19.56 -11.01
C THR A 200 -4.83 18.92 -9.63
N CYS A 201 -3.65 18.69 -9.08
CA CYS A 201 -3.48 18.09 -7.75
C CYS A 201 -3.56 19.15 -6.66
N ALA A 202 -4.34 18.89 -5.60
CA ALA A 202 -4.41 19.75 -4.42
C ALA A 202 -4.48 18.89 -3.15
N PRO A 203 -4.01 19.41 -1.99
CA PRO A 203 -4.12 18.69 -0.73
C PRO A 203 -5.56 18.31 -0.40
N ALA A 204 -5.76 17.09 0.10
CA ALA A 204 -7.07 16.59 0.49
C ALA A 204 -7.69 17.50 1.57
N LYS A 205 -8.84 18.11 1.26
CA LYS A 205 -9.59 18.92 2.23
C LYS A 205 -10.40 18.00 3.15
N PRO A 206 -10.51 18.31 4.46
CA PRO A 206 -11.41 17.59 5.34
C PRO A 206 -12.81 17.56 4.74
N ARG A 207 -13.44 16.38 4.70
CA ARG A 207 -14.80 16.26 4.18
C ARG A 207 -15.69 17.24 4.95
N PRO A 208 -16.51 18.06 4.26
CA PRO A 208 -17.43 18.95 4.94
C PRO A 208 -18.30 18.11 5.87
N LYS A 209 -18.37 18.52 7.14
CA LYS A 209 -19.22 17.85 8.12
C LYS A 209 -20.65 17.88 7.57
N ARG A 210 -21.35 16.74 7.62
CA ARG A 210 -22.77 16.72 7.27
C ARG A 210 -23.47 17.77 8.11
N LEU A 211 -24.13 18.72 7.46
CA LEU A 211 -25.01 19.67 8.15
C LEU A 211 -26.00 18.85 8.96
N HIS A 212 -26.03 19.08 10.27
CA HIS A 212 -27.03 18.48 11.12
C HIS A 212 -28.39 18.94 10.62
N VAL A 213 -29.16 18.03 10.01
CA VAL A 213 -30.53 18.32 9.60
C VAL A 213 -31.30 18.60 10.89
N ALA A 214 -31.62 19.87 11.12
CA ALA A 214 -32.43 20.26 12.25
C ALA A 214 -33.78 19.55 12.15
N LYS A 215 -34.04 18.56 13.01
CA LYS A 215 -35.32 17.84 13.13
C LYS A 215 -36.45 18.73 13.71
N ALA A 216 -36.19 20.03 13.88
CA ALA A 216 -37.10 21.00 14.46
C ALA A 216 -38.08 21.53 13.40
N LYS A 217 -39.37 21.15 13.54
CA LYS A 217 -40.44 21.52 12.59
C LYS A 217 -40.94 22.97 12.75
N SER A 218 -40.66 23.64 13.88
CA SER A 218 -41.13 25.01 14.15
C SER A 218 -40.00 26.03 14.34
N ALA A 219 -40.31 27.32 14.24
CA ALA A 219 -39.36 28.40 14.52
C ALA A 219 -38.95 28.43 16.00
N ALA A 220 -39.87 28.14 16.92
CA ALA A 220 -39.61 28.10 18.35
C ALA A 220 -38.62 26.98 18.73
N ASP A 221 -38.74 25.81 18.12
CA ASP A 221 -37.82 24.68 18.34
C ASP A 221 -36.41 24.99 17.81
N ARG A 222 -36.32 25.73 16.70
CA ARG A 222 -35.05 26.21 16.14
C ARG A 222 -34.37 27.21 17.08
N PHE A 223 -35.12 28.15 17.65
CA PHE A 223 -34.57 29.07 18.66
C PHE A 223 -34.14 28.35 19.95
N LYS A 224 -34.90 27.36 20.41
CA LYS A 224 -34.56 26.54 21.58
C LYS A 224 -33.28 25.72 21.38
N ALA A 225 -33.09 25.17 20.18
CA ALA A 225 -31.87 24.45 19.82
C ALA A 225 -30.65 25.37 19.63
N ALA A 226 -30.84 26.60 19.12
CA ALA A 226 -29.75 27.56 18.94
C ALA A 226 -29.31 28.27 20.23
N THR A 227 -30.21 28.38 21.22
CA THR A 227 -29.95 28.96 22.55
C THR A 227 -29.52 27.93 23.59
N ALA A 228 -29.72 26.64 23.29
CA ALA A 228 -29.07 25.58 24.03
C ALA A 228 -27.55 25.76 23.87
N LYS A 229 -26.85 26.06 24.97
CA LYS A 229 -25.39 26.03 25.02
C LYS A 229 -24.94 24.77 24.29
N PRO A 230 -23.96 24.83 23.36
CA PRO A 230 -23.36 23.62 22.83
C PRO A 230 -22.78 22.86 24.02
N GLN A 231 -23.52 21.89 24.55
CA GLN A 231 -22.96 20.88 25.41
C GLN A 231 -21.88 20.24 24.56
N GLY A 232 -20.64 20.48 24.96
CA GLY A 232 -19.46 20.12 24.20
C GLY A 232 -19.59 18.69 23.70
N GLN A 233 -19.07 18.47 22.49
CA GLN A 233 -18.74 17.15 21.96
C GLN A 233 -17.65 16.51 22.84
N GLY A 234 -17.97 16.23 24.10
CA GLY A 234 -17.14 15.49 25.04
C GLY A 234 -17.87 14.20 25.37
N GLY A 235 -17.28 13.07 24.99
CA GLY A 235 -17.73 11.78 25.51
C GLY A 235 -17.67 11.78 27.04
N SER A 236 -18.58 11.07 27.69
CA SER A 236 -18.53 10.86 29.13
C SER A 236 -17.41 9.88 29.47
N VAL A 237 -16.41 10.33 30.23
CA VAL A 237 -15.37 9.43 30.76
C VAL A 237 -15.88 8.85 32.08
N ILE A 238 -16.28 7.58 32.07
CA ILE A 238 -16.80 6.87 33.24
C ILE A 238 -15.62 6.35 34.07
N ARG A 239 -15.29 7.03 35.18
CA ARG A 239 -14.19 6.63 36.08
C ARG A 239 -14.68 5.83 37.30
N GLU A 240 -15.86 6.17 37.80
CA GLU A 240 -16.45 5.59 39.01
C GLU A 240 -17.47 4.49 38.67
N GLY A 241 -17.83 3.67 39.66
CA GLY A 241 -18.76 2.54 39.51
C GLY A 241 -18.09 1.19 39.28
N THR A 242 -18.91 0.15 39.35
CA THR A 242 -18.53 -1.24 39.11
C THR A 242 -18.24 -1.50 37.63
N ASP A 243 -17.49 -2.57 37.33
CA ASP A 243 -17.18 -2.95 35.95
C ASP A 243 -18.45 -3.24 35.13
N GLN A 244 -19.49 -3.74 35.79
CA GLN A 244 -20.77 -4.06 35.14
C GLN A 244 -21.57 -2.81 34.77
N GLU A 245 -21.59 -1.77 35.61
CA GLU A 245 -22.22 -0.49 35.31
C GLU A 245 -21.50 0.23 34.15
N LYS A 246 -20.17 0.19 34.15
CA LYS A 246 -19.34 0.73 33.06
C LYS A 246 -19.62 0.02 31.74
N ALA A 247 -19.65 -1.32 31.76
CA ALA A 247 -19.96 -2.11 30.57
C ALA A 247 -21.37 -1.84 30.04
N THR A 248 -22.35 -1.70 30.94
CA THR A 248 -23.76 -1.41 30.56
C THR A 248 -23.87 -0.05 29.88
N ALA A 249 -23.27 0.99 30.46
CA ALA A 249 -23.30 2.33 29.87
C ALA A 249 -22.62 2.40 28.49
N ILE A 250 -21.51 1.66 28.29
CA ILE A 250 -20.87 1.53 26.97
C ILE A 250 -21.79 0.79 26.00
N MET A 251 -22.45 -0.29 26.45
CA MET A 251 -23.36 -1.07 25.62
C MET A 251 -24.56 -0.24 25.16
N GLU A 252 -25.18 0.52 26.06
CA GLU A 252 -26.28 1.43 25.74
C GLU A 252 -25.87 2.48 24.71
N LEU A 253 -24.67 3.06 24.85
CA LEU A 253 -24.12 4.00 23.87
C LEU A 253 -23.96 3.33 22.49
N LEU A 254 -23.34 2.15 22.44
CA LEU A 254 -23.10 1.42 21.19
C LEU A 254 -24.41 1.02 20.47
N VAL A 255 -25.45 0.68 21.22
CA VAL A 255 -26.80 0.41 20.69
C VAL A 255 -27.43 1.70 20.17
N SER A 256 -27.33 2.81 20.92
CA SER A 256 -27.91 4.10 20.53
C SER A 256 -27.30 4.68 19.24
N GLU A 257 -26.01 4.41 19.00
CA GLU A 257 -25.27 4.80 17.79
C GLU A 257 -25.41 3.77 16.65
N GLY A 258 -26.11 2.66 16.87
CA GLY A 258 -26.36 1.62 15.87
C GLY A 258 -25.11 0.82 15.46
N VAL A 259 -24.05 0.85 16.29
CA VAL A 259 -22.82 0.08 16.09
C VAL A 259 -23.04 -1.39 16.41
N VAL A 260 -23.88 -1.67 17.41
CA VAL A 260 -24.31 -3.01 17.81
C VAL A 260 -25.84 -3.07 17.71
N ARG A 261 -26.35 -4.16 17.14
CA ARG A 261 -27.78 -4.45 17.03
C ARG A 261 -28.19 -5.55 18.00
#